data_AF-A0A946AX41-F1
#
_entry.id   AF-A0A946AX41-F1
#
_cell.length_a   1.000
_cell.length_b   1.000
_cell.length_c   1.000
_cell.angle_alpha   90.00
_cell.angle_beta   90.00
_cell.angle_gamma   90.00
#
_symmetry.space_group_name_H-M   'P 1'
#
loop_
_entity.id
_entity.type
_entity.pdbx_description
1 polymer ?
#
loop_
_entity_poly.entity_id
_entity_poly.type
_entity_poly.pdbx_seq_one_letter_code
_entity_poly.pdbx_strand_id
1 'polypeptide(L)' 'MESSQRKQVIQFQKSNLRTGKRNIALFHMSFCCGLRSKEMASLNIGDIYSMIDGKVFESAFLTREMTKGKNNERKS' A
#
# COMPACT_ATOMS: atom_id res chain seq x y z
N MET A 1 -12.08 -1.67 -12.78
CA MET A 1 -11.90 -3.14 -12.68
C MET A 1 -13.22 -3.73 -12.25
N GLU A 2 -13.73 -4.68 -13.01
CA GLU A 2 -15.01 -5.31 -12.70
C GLU A 2 -14.94 -6.15 -11.41
N SER A 3 -16.05 -6.23 -10.69
CA SER A 3 -16.12 -6.95 -9.41
C SER A 3 -15.75 -8.44 -9.54
N SER A 4 -16.00 -9.03 -10.71
CA SER A 4 -15.64 -10.42 -11.04
C SER A 4 -14.12 -10.62 -11.19
N GLN A 5 -13.46 -9.73 -11.94
CA GLN A 5 -12.01 -9.78 -12.16
C GLN A 5 -11.24 -9.63 -10.84
N ARG A 6 -11.71 -8.76 -9.95
CA ARG A 6 -11.18 -8.60 -8.60
C ARG A 6 -11.17 -9.91 -7.81
N LYS A 7 -12.30 -10.62 -7.82
CA LYS A 7 -12.46 -11.89 -7.09
C LYS A 7 -11.51 -12.95 -7.61
N GLN A 8 -11.30 -13.01 -8.93
CA GLN A 8 -10.37 -13.94 -9.56
C GLN A 8 -8.93 -13.70 -9.11
N VAL A 9 -8.47 -12.44 -9.10
CA VAL A 9 -7.11 -12.09 -8.64
C VAL A 9 -6.91 -12.47 -7.17
N ILE A 10 -7.88 -12.16 -6.30
CA ILE A 10 -7.81 -12.53 -4.88
C ILE A 10 -7.79 -14.06 -4.72
N GLN A 11 -8.62 -14.78 -5.47
CA GLN A 11 -8.67 -16.25 -5.40
C GLN A 11 -7.35 -16.88 -5.85
N PHE A 12 -6.74 -16.35 -6.91
CA PHE A 12 -5.41 -16.77 -7.36
C PHE A 12 -4.33 -16.51 -6.30
N GLN A 13 -4.36 -15.37 -5.61
CA GLN A 13 -3.37 -15.10 -4.56
C GLN A 13 -3.57 -15.98 -3.32
N LYS A 14 -4.81 -16.40 -3.02
CA LYS A 14 -5.10 -17.31 -1.90
C LYS A 14 -4.43 -18.68 -2.05
N SER A 15 -4.19 -19.16 -3.28
CA SER A 15 -3.47 -20.42 -3.50
C SER A 15 -1.95 -20.29 -3.32
N ASN A 16 -1.41 -19.07 -3.18
CA ASN A 16 0.01 -18.81 -2.94
C ASN A 16 0.32 -18.73 -1.44
N LEU A 17 0.83 -19.82 -0.86
CA LEU A 17 1.08 -19.92 0.59
C LEU A 17 2.18 -18.96 1.10
N ARG A 18 3.18 -18.64 0.27
CA ARG A 18 4.34 -17.85 0.71
C ARG A 18 4.06 -16.36 0.73
N THR A 19 3.37 -15.83 -0.28
CA THR A 19 3.22 -14.38 -0.48
C THR A 19 1.78 -13.92 -0.69
N GLY A 20 0.82 -14.85 -0.69
CA GLY A 20 -0.58 -14.57 -1.01
C GLY A 20 -1.19 -13.48 -0.13
N LYS A 21 -1.07 -13.59 1.20
CA LYS A 21 -1.60 -12.59 2.15
C LYS A 21 -1.05 -11.18 1.87
N ARG A 22 0.27 -11.07 1.68
CA ARG A 22 0.94 -9.80 1.36
C ARG A 22 0.46 -9.23 0.03
N ASN A 23 0.39 -10.05 -1.01
CA ASN A 23 -0.01 -9.61 -2.34
C ASN A 23 -1.48 -9.17 -2.36
N ILE A 24 -2.36 -9.85 -1.61
CA ILE A 24 -3.75 -9.42 -1.41
C ILE A 24 -3.78 -8.06 -0.72
N ALA A 25 -3.01 -7.85 0.35
CA ALA A 25 -2.95 -6.56 1.04
C ALA A 25 -2.49 -5.43 0.11
N LEU A 26 -1.40 -5.62 -0.64
CA LEU A 26 -0.92 -4.64 -1.63
C LEU A 26 -1.97 -4.34 -2.71
N PHE A 27 -2.67 -5.37 -3.17
CA PHE A 27 -3.72 -5.20 -4.15
C PHE A 27 -4.89 -4.38 -3.60
N HIS A 28 -5.31 -4.61 -2.36
CA HIS A 28 -6.32 -3.81 -1.68
C HIS A 28 -5.86 -2.37 -1.47
N MET A 29 -4.62 -2.15 -1.05
CA MET A 29 -4.02 -0.82 -0.87
C MET A 29 -4.05 -0.01 -2.16
N SER A 30 -3.73 -0.63 -3.29
CA SER A 30 -3.80 0.04 -4.59
C SER A 30 -5.26 0.29 -5.03
N PHE A 31 -6.13 -0.71 -4.91
CA PHE A 31 -7.51 -0.64 -5.40
C PHE A 31 -8.42 0.26 -4.56
N CYS A 32 -8.34 0.18 -3.22
CA CYS A 32 -9.19 0.92 -2.30
C CYS A 32 -8.64 2.32 -2.00
N CYS A 33 -7.32 2.43 -1.80
CA CYS A 33 -6.69 3.68 -1.37
C CYS A 33 -6.02 4.45 -2.52
N GLY A 34 -6.01 3.90 -3.75
CA GLY A 34 -5.41 4.54 -4.92
C GLY A 34 -3.89 4.60 -4.88
N LEU A 35 -3.24 3.82 -4.01
CA LEU A 35 -1.79 3.85 -3.83
C LEU A 35 -1.06 3.26 -5.03
N ARG A 36 -0.01 3.96 -5.47
CA ARG A 36 0.94 3.49 -6.48
C ARG A 36 1.97 2.56 -5.86
N SER A 37 2.60 1.74 -6.70
CA SER A 37 3.61 0.76 -6.28
C SER A 37 4.72 1.35 -5.41
N LYS A 38 5.22 2.54 -5.76
CA LYS A 38 6.27 3.25 -5.00
C LYS A 38 5.80 3.76 -3.65
N GLU A 39 4.55 4.23 -3.56
CA GLU A 39 3.96 4.74 -2.32
C GLU A 39 3.77 3.57 -1.35
N MET A 40 3.28 2.43 -1.85
CA MET A 40 3.18 1.21 -1.05
C MET A 40 4.55 0.68 -0.58
N ALA A 41 5.59 0.83 -1.39
CA ALA A 41 6.94 0.39 -1.05
C ALA A 41 7.61 1.28 0.01
N SER A 42 7.17 2.54 0.17
CA SER A 42 7.69 3.46 1.18
C SER A 42 6.98 3.39 2.53
N LEU A 43 5.91 2.60 2.65
CA LEU A 43 5.12 2.53 3.89
C LEU A 43 5.82 1.70 4.96
N ASN A 44 5.84 2.26 6.16
CA ASN A 44 6.25 1.60 7.39
C ASN A 44 5.02 1.20 8.23
N ILE A 45 5.22 0.31 9.20
CA ILE A 45 4.16 -0.08 10.14
C ILE A 45 3.60 1.14 10.87
N GLY A 46 4.48 2.08 11.25
CA GLY A 46 4.11 3.33 11.93
C GLY A 46 3.26 4.28 11.10
N ASP A 47 3.17 4.09 9.78
CA ASP A 47 2.31 4.90 8.91
C ASP A 47 0.85 4.41 8.90
N ILE A 48 0.59 3.21 9.45
CA ILE A 48 -0.71 2.52 9.37
C ILE A 48 -1.22 2.13 10.77
N TYR A 49 -0.31 1.91 11.72
CA TYR A 49 -0.62 1.38 13.05
C TYR A 49 0.10 2.16 14.15
N SER A 50 -0.66 2.65 15.13
CA SER A 50 -0.13 3.23 16.37
C SER A 50 0.35 2.10 17.28
N MET A 51 1.66 2.01 17.48
CA MET A 51 2.26 1.09 18.45
C MET A 51 1.93 1.47 19.90
N ILE A 52 1.50 2.71 20.15
CA ILE A 52 1.16 3.24 21.47
C ILE A 52 -0.25 2.81 21.87
N ASP A 53 -1.20 3.00 20.95
CA ASP A 53 -2.63 2.80 21.23
C ASP A 53 -3.16 1.44 20.75
N GLY A 54 -2.33 0.72 20.00
CA GLY A 54 -2.69 -0.56 19.38
C GLY A 54 -3.77 -0.44 18.30
N LYS A 55 -3.91 0.73 17.68
CA LYS A 55 -4.99 1.04 16.72
C LYS A 55 -4.46 1.26 15.31
N VAL A 56 -5.24 0.84 14.33
CA VAL A 56 -5.02 1.16 12.91
C VAL A 56 -5.57 2.57 12.65
N PHE A 57 -4.81 3.39 11.92
CA PHE A 57 -5.28 4.72 11.53
C PHE A 57 -6.42 4.62 10.52
N GLU A 58 -7.46 5.44 10.69
CA GLU A 58 -8.56 5.54 9.74
C GLU A 58 -8.15 6.27 8.44
N SER A 59 -7.15 7.15 8.53
CA SER A 59 -6.59 7.86 7.39
C SER A 59 -5.08 8.10 7.59
N ALA A 60 -4.34 8.09 6.49
CA ALA A 60 -2.91 8.41 6.48
C ALA A 60 -2.63 9.37 5.31
N PHE A 61 -1.89 10.45 5.59
CA PHE A 61 -1.50 11.43 4.57
C PHE A 61 -0.13 11.05 4.00
N LEU A 62 -0.08 10.84 2.68
CA LEU A 62 1.19 10.64 1.99
C LEU A 62 1.97 11.95 1.89
N THR A 63 3.25 11.92 2.25
CA THR A 63 4.12 13.07 2.04
C THR A 63 4.59 13.14 0.58
N ARG A 64 5.04 14.33 0.15
CA ARG A 64 5.61 14.53 -1.20
C ARG A 64 6.84 13.65 -1.46
N GLU A 65 7.58 13.31 -0.41
CA GLU A 65 8.75 12.44 -0.50
C GLU A 65 8.36 11.01 -0.90
N MET A 66 7.24 10.49 -0.39
CA MET A 66 6.69 9.17 -0.74
C MET A 66 6.18 9.09 -2.19
N THR A 67 5.76 10.22 -2.76
CA THR A 67 5.14 10.28 -4.09
C THR A 67 6.08 10.73 -5.19
N LYS A 68 7.11 11.54 -4.92
CA LYS A 68 8.01 12.08 -5.96
C LYS A 68 9.50 11.88 -5.68
N GLY A 69 9.86 11.35 -4.51
CA GLY A 69 11.25 11.33 -4.04
C GLY A 69 11.73 12.73 -3.63
N LYS A 70 12.84 12.79 -2.89
CA LYS A 70 13.56 14.06 -2.71
C LYS A 70 14.03 14.52 -4.08
N ASN A 71 13.37 15.53 -4.64
CA ASN A 71 14.00 16.34 -5.67
C ASN A 71 15.22 16.98 -5.00
N ASN A 72 16.40 16.40 -5.23
CA ASN A 72 17.63 17.18 -5.18
C ASN A 72 17.50 18.20 -6.31
N GLU A 73 16.81 19.30 -6.07
CA GLU A 73 16.96 20.52 -6.85
C GLU A 73 18.46 20.82 -6.78
N ARG A 74 19.17 20.51 -7.86
CA ARG A 74 20.56 20.92 -8.05
C ARG A 74 20.52 22.43 -7.94
N LYS A 75 20.94 22.98 -6.79
CA LYS A 75 21.35 24.38 -6.69
C LYS A 75 22.52 24.53 -7.67
N SER A 76 22.22 25.01 -8.87
CA SER A 76 23.17 25.71 -9.74
C SER A 76 23.27 27.15 -9.30
#